data_AF-A0A971AR29-F1
#
_entry.id   AF-A0A971AR29-F1
#
_cell.length_a   1.000
_cell.length_b   1.000
_cell.length_c   1.000
_cell.angle_alpha   90.00
_cell.angle_beta   90.00
_cell.angle_gamma   90.00
#
_symmetry.space_group_name_H-M   'P 1'
#
loop_
_entity.id
_entity.type
_entity.pdbx_description
1 polymer ?
#
loop_
_entity_poly.entity_id
_entity_poly.type
_entity_poly.pdbx_seq_one_letter_code
_entity_poly.pdbx_strand_id
1 'polypeptide(L)' 'MLSVKELNYIKDFLSWELLMAKKCAHYSQQEVDPNFKGIFENARQVHEQNYESLMSYLQQQTSQGAKAETTRQRGGMMQ' A
#
# COMPACT_ATOMS: atom_id res chain seq x y z
N MET A 1 -12.29 -4.90 -10.57
CA MET A 1 -12.31 -5.66 -9.30
C MET A 1 -11.05 -6.50 -9.24
N LEU A 2 -10.44 -6.66 -8.08
CA LEU A 2 -9.29 -7.52 -7.89
C LEU A 2 -9.75 -8.94 -7.53
N SER A 3 -9.04 -9.94 -8.04
CA SER A 3 -9.22 -11.33 -7.62
C SER A 3 -8.66 -11.58 -6.22
N VAL A 4 -9.09 -12.69 -5.59
CA VAL A 4 -8.56 -13.12 -4.28
C VAL A 4 -7.04 -13.33 -4.34
N LYS A 5 -6.52 -13.87 -5.44
CA LYS A 5 -5.08 -14.10 -5.63
C LYS A 5 -4.30 -12.79 -5.63
N GLU A 6 -4.79 -11.79 -6.35
CA GLU A 6 -4.17 -10.45 -6.39
C GLU A 6 -4.23 -9.76 -5.03
N LEU A 7 -5.36 -9.86 -4.32
CA LEU A 7 -5.49 -9.31 -2.96
C LEU A 7 -4.49 -9.95 -1.98
N ASN A 8 -4.26 -11.26 -2.08
CA ASN A 8 -3.26 -11.94 -1.25
C ASN A 8 -1.84 -11.44 -1.53
N TYR A 9 -1.47 -11.26 -2.80
CA TYR A 9 -0.15 -10.68 -3.12
C TYR A 9 0.01 -9.26 -2.59
N ILE A 10 -1.01 -8.41 -2.73
CA ILE A 10 -0.94 -7.04 -2.20
C ILE A 10 -0.81 -7.05 -0.67
N LYS A 11 -1.50 -7.97 0.03
CA LYS A 11 -1.33 -8.15 1.47
C LYS A 11 0.10 -8.54 1.86
N ASP A 12 0.73 -9.43 1.09
CA ASP A 12 2.12 -9.83 1.31
C ASP A 12 3.07 -8.63 1.10
N PHE A 13 2.86 -7.83 0.04
CA PHE A 13 3.65 -6.62 -0.20
C PHE A 13 3.46 -5.58 0.93
N LEU A 14 2.23 -5.31 1.38
CA LEU A 14 1.98 -4.42 2.51
C LEU A 14 2.71 -4.87 3.78
N SER A 15 2.72 -6.19 4.04
CA SER A 15 3.43 -6.77 5.17
C SER A 15 4.94 -6.59 5.04
N TRP A 16 5.46 -6.73 3.81
CA TRP A 16 6.88 -6.57 3.51
C TRP A 16 7.35 -5.12 3.63
N GLU A 17 6.63 -4.15 3.05
CA GLU A 17 6.94 -2.73 3.16
C GLU A 17 6.98 -2.27 4.64
N LEU A 18 5.99 -2.68 5.43
CA LEU A 18 5.95 -2.34 6.87
C LEU A 18 7.10 -2.98 7.66
N LEU A 19 7.46 -4.22 7.35
CA LEU A 19 8.58 -4.91 8.00
C LEU A 19 9.91 -4.21 7.65
N MET A 20 10.10 -3.86 6.39
CA MET A 20 11.32 -3.20 5.91
C MET A 20 11.46 -1.81 6.52
N ALA A 21 10.40 -1.00 6.56
CA ALA A 21 10.39 0.30 7.25
C ALA A 21 10.85 0.17 8.71
N LYS A 22 10.31 -0.80 9.45
CA LYS A 22 10.71 -1.06 10.85
C LYS A 22 12.18 -1.46 10.98
N LYS A 23 12.69 -2.31 10.09
CA LYS A 23 14.10 -2.73 10.09
C LYS A 23 15.04 -1.57 9.76
N CYS A 24 14.71 -0.76 8.76
CA CYS A 24 15.46 0.43 8.42
C CYS A 24 15.51 1.42 9.59
N ALA A 25 14.38 1.65 10.26
CA ALA A 25 14.33 2.48 11.47
C ALA A 25 15.23 1.92 12.58
N HIS A 26 15.18 0.61 12.82
CA HIS A 26 16.00 -0.06 13.83
C HIS A 26 17.50 0.05 13.54
N TYR A 27 17.93 -0.17 12.30
CA TYR A 27 19.35 -0.07 11.94
C TYR A 27 19.85 1.39 11.91
N SER A 28 19.02 2.35 11.50
CA SER A 28 19.33 3.78 11.59
C SER A 28 19.65 4.23 13.02
N GLN A 29 19.05 3.60 14.03
CA GLN A 29 19.33 3.88 15.44
C GLN A 29 20.63 3.29 15.95
N GLN A 30 21.12 2.21 15.33
CA GLN A 30 22.37 1.53 15.69
C GLN A 30 23.57 2.06 14.91
N GLU A 31 23.33 2.68 13.76
CA GLU A 31 24.37 3.18 12.87
C GLU A 31 25.02 4.45 13.42
N VAL A 32 26.35 4.44 13.44
CA VAL A 32 27.16 5.55 13.95
C VAL A 32 27.61 6.44 12.80
N ASP A 33 27.87 5.86 11.63
CA ASP A 33 28.27 6.63 10.45
C ASP A 33 27.06 7.44 9.93
N PRO A 34 27.17 8.78 9.85
CA PRO A 34 26.06 9.63 9.45
C PRO A 34 25.59 9.38 8.01
N ASN A 35 26.46 8.94 7.11
CA ASN A 35 26.09 8.63 5.73
C ASN A 35 25.24 7.36 5.67
N PHE A 36 25.67 6.28 6.33
CA PHE A 36 24.91 5.03 6.37
C PHE A 36 23.60 5.19 7.13
N LYS A 37 23.59 5.98 8.20
CA LYS A 37 22.35 6.36 8.90
C LYS A 37 21.37 7.06 7.97
N GLY A 38 21.86 8.01 7.16
CA GLY A 38 21.05 8.70 6.15
C GLY A 38 20.46 7.74 5.11
N ILE A 39 21.21 6.71 4.70
CA ILE A 39 20.71 5.67 3.78
C ILE A 39 19.57 4.88 4.41
N PHE A 40 19.72 4.43 5.67
CA PHE A 40 18.64 3.70 6.37
C PHE A 40 17.40 4.56 6.55
N GLU A 41 17.57 5.85 6.87
CA GLU A 41 16.45 6.77 7.04
C GLU A 41 15.72 7.05 5.72
N ASN A 42 16.46 7.24 4.62
CA ASN A 42 15.86 7.37 3.29
C ASN A 42 15.11 6.08 2.89
N ALA A 43 15.72 4.91 3.09
CA ALA A 43 15.08 3.64 2.79
C ALA A 43 13.79 3.43 3.61
N ARG A 44 13.78 3.81 4.90
CA ARG A 44 12.58 3.81 5.74
C ARG A 44 11.46 4.65 5.11
N GLN A 45 11.77 5.87 4.68
CA GLN A 45 10.79 6.77 4.08
C GLN A 45 10.22 6.22 2.78
N VAL A 46 11.05 5.61 1.93
CA VAL A 46 10.60 4.96 0.69
C VAL A 46 9.62 3.81 0.99
N HIS A 47 9.94 2.94 1.94
CA HIS A 47 9.06 1.84 2.33
C HIS A 47 7.72 2.32 2.93
N GLU A 48 7.73 3.40 3.73
CA GLU A 48 6.50 4.02 4.25
C GLU A 48 5.63 4.61 3.13
N GLN A 49 6.24 5.33 2.18
CA GLN A 49 5.53 5.89 1.02
C GLN A 49 4.93 4.79 0.13
N ASN A 50 5.67 3.69 -0.07
CA ASN A 50 5.17 2.54 -0.84
C ASN A 50 3.96 1.89 -0.16
N TYR A 51 4.01 1.71 1.16
CA TYR A 51 2.89 1.19 1.94
C TYR A 51 1.64 2.07 1.80
N GLU A 52 1.79 3.39 1.96
CA GLU A 52 0.69 4.36 1.81
C GLU A 52 0.12 4.35 0.38
N SER A 53 0.98 4.25 -0.62
CA SER A 53 0.59 4.19 -2.03
C SER A 53 -0.23 2.94 -2.34
N LEU A 54 0.21 1.76 -1.86
CA LEU A 54 -0.54 0.51 -1.99
C LEU A 54 -1.89 0.57 -1.27
N MET A 55 -1.92 1.19 -0.08
CA MET A 55 -3.17 1.37 0.68
C MET A 55 -4.15 2.28 -0.05
N SER A 56 -3.68 3.40 -0.60
CA SER A 56 -4.49 4.32 -1.40
C SER A 56 -5.06 3.63 -2.64
N TYR A 57 -4.24 2.83 -3.33
CA TYR A 57 -4.69 2.03 -4.46
C TYR A 57 -5.84 1.07 -4.09
N LEU A 58 -5.72 0.35 -2.97
CA LEU A 58 -6.79 -0.55 -2.50
C LEU A 58 -8.10 0.19 -2.18
N GLN A 59 -8.01 1.37 -1.56
CA GLN A 59 -9.18 2.20 -1.27
C GLN A 59 -9.88 2.67 -2.56
N GLN A 60 -9.10 3.05 -3.58
CA GLN A 60 -9.62 3.44 -4.88
C GLN A 60 -10.32 2.27 -5.59
N GLN A 61 -9.72 1.07 -5.56
CA GLN A 61 -10.32 -0.14 -6.15
C GLN A 61 -11.65 -0.52 -5.47
N THR A 62 -11.74 -0.36 -4.15
CA THR A 62 -12.99 -0.58 -3.40
C THR A 62 -14.06 0.45 -3.78
N SER A 63 -13.67 1.72 -3.93
CA SER A 63 -14.57 2.82 -4.31
C SER A 63 -15.09 2.72 -5.76
N GLN A 64 -14.29 2.17 -6.67
CA GLN A 64 -14.70 1.94 -8.06
C GLN A 64 -15.75 0.81 -8.17
N GLY A 65 -15.71 -0.19 -7.28
CA GLY A 65 -16.74 -1.23 -7.20
C GLY A 65 -18.13 -0.67 -6.88
N ALA A 66 -18.22 0.26 -5.92
CA ALA A 66 -19.48 0.86 -5.50
C ALA A 66 -20.16 1.70 -6.60
N LYS A 67 -19.39 2.43 -7.43
CA LYS A 67 -19.94 3.25 -8.52
C LYS A 67 -20.52 2.41 -9.68
N ALA A 68 -19.96 1.22 -9.92
CA ALA A 68 -20.43 0.32 -10.97
C ALA A 68 -21.81 -0.31 -10.64
N GLU A 69 -22.08 -0.60 -9.36
CA GLU A 69 -23.37 -1.14 -8.90
C GLU A 69 -24.50 -0.10 -8.96
N THR A 70 -24.25 1.16 -8.57
CA THR A 70 -25.26 2.23 -8.66
C THR A 70 -25.72 2.50 -10.10
N THR A 71 -24.82 2.38 -11.08
CA THR A 71 -25.15 2.59 -12.49
C THR A 71 -26.03 1.46 -13.05
N ARG A 72 -25.83 0.21 -12.59
CA ARG A 72 -26.63 -0.95 -13.02
C ARG A 72 -28.07 -0.90 -12.52
N GLN A 73 -28.32 -0.44 -11.29
CA GLN A 73 -29.69 -0.33 -10.76
C GLN A 73 -30.53 0.75 -11.44
N ARG A 74 -29.89 1.82 -11.96
CA ARG A 74 -30.58 2.94 -12.61
C ARG A 74 -30.97 2.66 -14.07
N GLY A 75 -30.31 1.72 -14.74
CA GLY A 75 -30.64 1.31 -16.12
C GLY A 75 -31.77 0.29 -16.26
N GLY A 76 -32.20 -0.34 -15.16
CA GLY A 76 -33.24 -1.39 -15.16
C GLY A 76 -34.68 -0.90 -14.94
N MET A 77 -34.90 0.39 -14.68
CA MET A 77 -36.23 0.97 -14.39
C MET A 77 -36.88 1.68 -15.59
N MET A 78 -36.40 1.46 -16.82
CA MET A 78 -36.93 2.07 -18.06
C MET A 78 -37.36 1.06 -19.13
N GLN A 79 -37.83 -0.14 -18.73
CA GLN A 79 -38.47 -1.11 -19.63
C GLN A 79 -39.81 -1.54 -19.07
#